data_AF-A0A8H6Y2I6-F1
#
_entry.id   AF-A0A8H6Y2I6-F1
#
_cell.length_a   1.000
_cell.length_b   1.000
_cell.length_c   1.000
_cell.angle_alpha   90.00
_cell.angle_beta   90.00
_cell.angle_gamma   90.00
#
_symmetry.space_group_name_H-M   'P 1'
#
loop_
_entity.id
_entity.type
_entity.pdbx_description
1 polymer ?
#
loop_
_entity_poly.entity_id
_entity_poly.type
_entity_poly.pdbx_seq_one_letter_code
_entity_poly.pdbx_strand_id
1 'polypeptide(L)'
;MNLSRVAISTLQPVNVYDARFEMDNKIFTVSTPVGFAVYRTCPLTLIRKRELTGGTLAAVVPLHTSSLLFLLGGGPSPLYPPNKVVLWDDALGTEVAELEFRERVRGLACRRGWLAVALRRRVVVFELKEQITRHAEWDTWDNPRGLLALASGTYATLLAIPGKQMGHVQLIHLPPCVPPTPIGPPSSSPPRKPPPPPTKHPVAIIAAHTTALTTLSVPPSGRLLATTSSRGTLVRTWDAVTGKLVREFRRGTDKAEIFGVAFRPDERELCVWSDKGTVHVFNLVVSGASNRQSTFSPLTPYLPLPKYFESEWSYAQYRIPVQSSHISLSQTSIRSPTAEVDEERCVVGWIEAPDDGNASGEHQLVALTYAGGWYRLSLPRSALVEIEIKGGRIGCWLVDICPQVSAEDREWLLCAQPV
;
A
#
# COMPACT_ATOMS: atom_id res chain seq x y z
N MET A 1 -20.93 0.44 -25.58
CA MET A 1 -22.25 -0.18 -25.37
C MET A 1 -22.81 0.37 -24.07
N ASN A 2 -23.96 1.01 -24.16
CA ASN A 2 -24.66 1.64 -23.04
C ASN A 2 -25.14 0.57 -22.05
N LEU A 3 -24.72 0.68 -20.79
CA LEU A 3 -25.37 0.01 -19.68
C LEU A 3 -26.13 1.09 -18.89
N SER A 4 -27.46 0.96 -18.93
CA SER A 4 -28.41 1.79 -18.18
C SER A 4 -28.19 1.65 -16.67
N ARG A 5 -27.98 2.77 -15.99
CA ARG A 5 -27.98 2.85 -14.52
C ARG A 5 -29.34 3.37 -14.08
N VAL A 6 -30.13 2.54 -13.42
CA VAL A 6 -31.23 2.99 -12.56
C VAL A 6 -30.68 2.94 -11.14
N ALA A 7 -30.42 4.11 -10.56
CA ALA A 7 -30.01 4.22 -9.17
C ALA A 7 -31.27 4.40 -8.32
N ILE A 8 -31.63 3.37 -7.55
CA ILE A 8 -32.49 3.54 -6.38
C ILE A 8 -31.62 3.19 -5.17
N SER A 9 -30.88 4.17 -4.66
CA SER A 9 -30.55 4.24 -3.24
C SER A 9 -29.96 5.61 -2.89
N THR A 10 -30.64 6.26 -1.97
CA THR A 10 -30.39 7.57 -1.36
C THR A 10 -29.40 7.44 -0.19
N LEU A 11 -28.13 7.14 -0.46
CA LEU A 11 -27.08 7.26 0.55
C LEU A 11 -25.96 8.13 -0.01
N GLN A 12 -25.65 9.22 0.71
CA GLN A 12 -24.54 10.10 0.39
C GLN A 12 -23.26 9.29 0.16
N PRO A 13 -22.40 9.67 -0.79
CA PRO A 13 -21.11 9.02 -0.96
C PRO A 13 -20.33 9.13 0.36
N VAL A 14 -19.87 8.00 0.89
CA VAL A 14 -19.03 7.97 2.07
C VAL A 14 -17.65 8.48 1.66
N ASN A 15 -17.33 9.71 2.05
CA ASN A 15 -16.03 10.29 1.76
C ASN A 15 -14.97 9.67 2.71
N VAL A 16 -14.03 8.92 2.17
CA VAL A 16 -12.91 8.34 2.92
C VAL A 16 -11.74 9.32 2.89
N TYR A 17 -11.20 9.70 4.05
CA TYR A 17 -10.05 10.61 4.12
C TYR A 17 -8.70 9.91 3.94
N ASP A 18 -8.55 8.70 4.49
CA ASP A 18 -7.38 7.85 4.31
C ASP A 18 -7.82 6.40 4.45
N ALA A 19 -7.11 5.54 3.73
CA ALA A 19 -7.28 4.10 3.83
C ALA A 19 -5.91 3.43 3.75
N ARG A 20 -5.62 2.53 4.70
CA ARG A 20 -4.33 1.88 4.78
C ARG A 20 -4.47 0.40 5.01
N PHE A 21 -3.74 -0.37 4.22
CA PHE A 21 -3.52 -1.78 4.50
C PHE A 21 -2.49 -1.92 5.61
N GLU A 22 -2.69 -2.93 6.46
CA GLU A 22 -1.65 -3.41 7.35
C GLU A 22 -0.54 -4.11 6.52
N MET A 23 0.66 -4.24 7.08
CA MET A 23 1.84 -4.74 6.36
C MET A 23 1.67 -6.15 5.76
N ASP A 24 0.90 -7.04 6.40
CA ASP A 24 0.57 -8.37 5.89
C ASP A 24 -0.71 -8.38 5.04
N ASN A 25 -1.33 -7.22 4.81
CA ASN A 25 -2.56 -7.03 4.04
C ASN A 25 -3.75 -7.91 4.50
N LYS A 26 -3.78 -8.35 5.76
CA LYS A 26 -4.90 -9.13 6.35
C LYS A 26 -6.05 -8.25 6.83
N ILE A 27 -5.71 -7.02 7.21
CA ILE A 27 -6.66 -6.00 7.64
C ILE A 27 -6.36 -4.69 6.90
N PHE A 28 -7.37 -3.85 6.80
CA PHE A 28 -7.19 -2.47 6.39
C PHE A 28 -8.03 -1.55 7.27
N THR A 29 -7.55 -0.33 7.44
CA THR A 29 -8.20 0.74 8.20
C THR A 29 -8.70 1.80 7.25
N VAL A 30 -9.83 2.41 7.61
CA VAL A 30 -10.47 3.49 6.86
C VAL A 30 -10.81 4.59 7.85
N SER A 31 -10.38 5.81 7.58
CA SER A 31 -10.81 7.00 8.33
C SER A 31 -11.96 7.69 7.60
N THR A 32 -13.07 7.86 8.31
CA THR A 32 -14.26 8.55 7.83
C THR A 32 -14.40 9.90 8.55
N PRO A 33 -15.28 10.80 8.09
CA PRO A 33 -15.49 12.08 8.77
C PRO A 33 -16.07 11.94 10.18
N VAL A 34 -16.69 10.78 10.47
CA VAL A 34 -17.33 10.48 11.76
C VAL A 34 -16.41 9.67 12.67
N GLY A 35 -15.32 9.07 12.17
CA GLY A 35 -14.43 8.24 12.98
C GLY A 35 -13.59 7.30 12.14
N PHE A 36 -13.55 6.01 12.53
CA PHE A 36 -12.77 5.01 11.82
C PHE A 36 -13.43 3.64 11.79
N ALA A 37 -13.03 2.84 10.80
CA ALA A 37 -13.43 1.45 10.66
C ALA A 37 -12.22 0.57 10.32
N VAL A 38 -12.24 -0.66 10.83
CA VAL A 38 -11.23 -1.69 10.62
C VAL A 38 -11.92 -2.88 9.99
N TYR A 39 -11.43 -3.29 8.83
CA TYR A 39 -11.98 -4.38 8.04
C TYR A 39 -10.96 -5.50 7.87
N ARG A 40 -11.45 -6.73 7.78
CA ARG A 40 -10.68 -7.87 7.28
C ARG A 40 -10.69 -7.83 5.76
N THR A 41 -9.57 -8.12 5.13
CA THR A 41 -9.47 -8.09 3.66
C THR A 41 -10.10 -9.30 2.98
N CYS A 42 -9.95 -10.50 3.55
CA CYS A 42 -10.55 -11.72 3.01
C CYS A 42 -10.96 -12.73 4.10
N PRO A 43 -12.23 -13.21 4.12
CA PRO A 43 -13.39 -12.57 3.47
C PRO A 43 -13.56 -11.13 3.95
N LEU A 44 -14.10 -10.26 3.09
CA LEU A 44 -14.32 -8.85 3.45
C LEU A 44 -15.37 -8.76 4.57
N THR A 45 -14.92 -8.43 5.77
CA THR A 45 -15.80 -8.30 6.94
C THR A 45 -15.42 -7.09 7.77
N LEU A 46 -16.41 -6.38 8.29
CA LEU A 46 -16.18 -5.33 9.28
C LEU A 46 -15.78 -5.98 10.61
N ILE A 47 -14.59 -5.64 11.11
CA ILE A 47 -14.13 -6.11 12.42
C ILE A 47 -14.56 -5.11 13.48
N ARG A 48 -14.32 -3.83 13.25
CA ARG A 48 -14.51 -2.75 14.24
C ARG A 48 -14.96 -1.48 13.55
N LYS A 49 -15.93 -0.77 14.13
CA LYS A 49 -16.34 0.57 13.71
C LYS A 49 -16.50 1.43 14.96
N ARG A 50 -15.86 2.60 14.97
CA ARG A 50 -15.97 3.57 16.05
C ARG A 50 -16.33 4.92 15.46
N GLU A 51 -17.35 5.54 16.06
CA GLU A 51 -17.76 6.90 15.76
C GLU A 51 -17.23 7.78 16.89
N LEU A 52 -16.36 8.73 16.54
CA LEU A 52 -15.72 9.65 17.47
C LEU A 52 -16.42 11.00 17.34
N THR A 53 -17.02 11.46 18.43
CA THR A 53 -17.66 12.77 18.47
C THR A 53 -16.61 13.86 18.64
N GLY A 54 -16.81 15.01 17.99
CA GLY A 54 -15.98 16.20 18.23
C GLY A 54 -14.84 16.47 17.24
N GLY A 55 -14.69 15.69 16.17
CA GLY A 55 -13.77 16.05 15.10
C GLY A 55 -13.48 14.95 14.09
N THR A 56 -12.59 15.28 13.15
CA THR A 56 -12.18 14.44 12.03
C THR A 56 -10.78 13.85 12.26
N LEU A 57 -10.57 12.65 11.73
CA LEU A 57 -9.27 11.98 11.70
C LEU A 57 -8.68 12.06 10.28
N ALA A 58 -7.38 12.33 10.19
CA ALA A 58 -6.68 12.31 8.92
C ALA A 58 -6.18 10.91 8.54
N ALA A 59 -5.74 10.11 9.50
CA ALA A 59 -5.23 8.78 9.23
C ALA A 59 -5.35 7.89 10.47
N VAL A 60 -5.54 6.59 10.23
CA VAL A 60 -5.56 5.55 11.27
C VAL A 60 -4.63 4.43 10.85
N VAL A 61 -3.62 4.15 11.65
CA VAL A 61 -2.62 3.11 11.36
C VAL A 61 -2.73 1.99 12.39
N PRO A 62 -3.04 0.74 11.98
CA PRO A 62 -3.14 -0.36 12.90
C PRO A 62 -1.75 -0.88 13.31
N LEU A 63 -1.58 -1.24 14.57
CA LEU A 63 -0.40 -1.98 15.01
C LEU A 63 -0.64 -3.48 14.83
N HIS A 64 -0.38 -3.97 13.62
CA HIS A 64 -0.59 -5.37 13.24
C HIS A 64 -2.03 -5.84 13.54
N THR A 65 -2.21 -7.09 13.95
CA THR A 65 -3.52 -7.65 14.34
C THR A 65 -3.97 -7.31 15.77
N SER A 66 -3.26 -6.41 16.48
CA SER A 66 -3.59 -6.04 17.86
C SER A 66 -4.83 -5.13 17.95
N SER A 67 -5.27 -4.85 19.18
CA SER A 67 -6.31 -3.84 19.44
C SER A 67 -5.80 -2.40 19.33
N LEU A 68 -4.47 -2.21 19.30
CA LEU A 68 -3.83 -0.91 19.31
C LEU A 68 -3.81 -0.26 17.93
N LEU A 69 -4.20 1.00 17.89
CA LEU A 69 -4.28 1.84 16.69
C LEU A 69 -3.57 3.18 16.96
N PHE A 70 -2.90 3.73 15.96
CA PHE A 70 -2.41 5.10 15.98
C PHE A 70 -3.39 6.01 15.26
N LEU A 71 -3.90 7.01 15.97
CA LEU A 71 -4.81 8.03 15.45
C LEU A 71 -4.02 9.30 15.15
N LEU A 72 -4.29 9.88 13.97
CA LEU A 72 -3.80 11.20 13.58
C LEU A 72 -4.99 12.12 13.35
N GLY A 73 -4.99 13.27 14.05
CA GLY A 73 -5.93 14.33 13.77
C GLY A 73 -5.60 15.10 12.48
N GLY A 74 -6.61 15.43 11.71
CA GLY A 74 -6.49 16.28 10.52
C GLY A 74 -7.85 16.49 9.87
N GLY A 75 -7.89 17.06 8.67
CA GLY A 75 -9.14 17.54 8.07
C GLY A 75 -9.50 18.98 8.49
N PRO A 76 -10.72 19.45 8.16
CA PRO A 76 -11.15 20.83 8.42
C PRO A 76 -11.38 21.13 9.91
N SER A 77 -11.81 20.13 10.68
CA SER A 77 -12.05 20.20 12.12
C SER A 77 -11.40 19.01 12.81
N PRO A 78 -10.08 19.03 13.04
CA PRO A 78 -9.36 17.85 13.48
C PRO A 78 -9.67 17.51 14.95
N LEU A 79 -9.95 16.23 15.24
CA LEU A 79 -10.23 15.77 16.61
C LEU A 79 -9.02 15.97 17.54
N TYR A 80 -7.83 15.71 17.01
CA TYR A 80 -6.56 15.97 17.69
C TYR A 80 -5.76 17.00 16.91
N PRO A 81 -4.88 17.77 17.56
CA PRO A 81 -3.92 18.61 16.87
C PRO A 81 -3.10 17.79 15.85
N PRO A 82 -2.86 18.29 14.63
CA PRO A 82 -2.19 17.53 13.57
C PRO A 82 -0.68 17.29 13.82
N ASN A 83 -0.15 17.83 14.91
CA ASN A 83 1.19 17.60 15.44
C ASN A 83 1.19 16.56 16.58
N LYS A 84 0.07 15.91 16.86
CA LYS A 84 -0.06 14.87 17.89
C LYS A 84 -0.40 13.52 17.26
N VAL A 85 0.26 12.46 17.74
CA VAL A 85 -0.10 11.06 17.46
C VAL A 85 -0.67 10.47 18.73
N VAL A 86 -1.87 9.90 18.65
CA VAL A 86 -2.54 9.28 19.80
C VAL A 86 -2.51 7.76 19.62
N LEU A 87 -2.04 7.05 20.64
CA LEU A 87 -2.14 5.59 20.75
C LEU A 87 -3.48 5.25 21.39
N TRP A 88 -4.35 4.62 20.62
CA TRP A 88 -5.70 4.23 21.00
C TRP A 88 -5.77 2.72 21.19
N ASP A 89 -6.38 2.26 22.28
CA ASP A 89 -6.75 0.86 22.44
C ASP A 89 -8.23 0.68 22.15
N ASP A 90 -8.55 -0.02 21.08
CA ASP A 90 -9.95 -0.24 20.69
C ASP A 90 -10.69 -1.25 21.57
N ALA A 91 -9.97 -2.14 22.26
CA ALA A 91 -10.57 -3.07 23.20
C ALA A 91 -11.09 -2.33 24.45
N LEU A 92 -10.32 -1.35 24.93
CA LEU A 92 -10.69 -0.50 26.07
C LEU A 92 -11.54 0.71 25.65
N GLY A 93 -11.42 1.15 24.39
CA GLY A 93 -12.07 2.35 23.89
C GLY A 93 -11.49 3.62 24.49
N THR A 94 -10.19 3.63 24.80
CA THR A 94 -9.52 4.75 25.47
C THR A 94 -8.15 5.05 24.85
N GLU A 95 -7.68 6.26 25.12
CA GLU A 95 -6.35 6.72 24.75
C GLU A 95 -5.32 6.20 25.77
N VAL A 96 -4.33 5.45 25.29
CA VAL A 96 -3.29 4.84 26.12
C VAL A 96 -2.11 5.80 26.29
N ALA A 97 -1.71 6.47 25.21
CA ALA A 97 -0.58 7.39 25.21
C ALA A 97 -0.71 8.45 24.11
N GLU A 98 -0.04 9.58 24.31
CA GLU A 98 0.04 10.66 23.34
C GLU A 98 1.52 10.98 23.03
N LEU A 99 1.81 11.27 21.76
CA LEU A 99 3.12 11.72 21.31
C LEU A 99 2.95 13.09 20.64
N GLU A 100 3.56 14.13 21.20
CA GLU A 100 3.51 15.48 20.67
C GLU A 100 4.78 15.84 19.90
N PHE A 101 4.59 16.49 18.76
CA PHE A 101 5.65 16.95 17.87
C PHE A 101 5.59 18.47 17.70
N ARG A 102 6.73 19.07 17.35
CA ARG A 102 6.83 20.51 17.04
C ARG A 102 6.29 20.88 15.66
N GLU A 103 6.04 19.87 14.83
CA GLU A 103 5.59 20.01 13.44
C GLU A 103 4.45 19.05 13.18
N ARG A 104 3.67 19.33 12.12
CA ARG A 104 2.62 18.43 11.63
C ARG A 104 3.21 17.08 11.21
N VAL A 105 2.61 16.00 11.70
CA VAL A 105 2.95 14.64 11.28
C VAL A 105 2.44 14.43 9.85
N ARG A 106 3.32 13.94 8.97
CA ARG A 106 3.03 13.72 7.55
C ARG A 106 2.78 12.26 7.23
N GLY A 107 3.49 11.36 7.90
CA GLY A 107 3.35 9.93 7.68
C GLY A 107 3.70 9.13 8.93
N LEU A 108 3.11 7.94 9.03
CA LEU A 108 3.37 6.96 10.07
C LEU A 108 3.53 5.58 9.42
N ALA A 109 4.48 4.80 9.92
CA ALA A 109 4.41 3.35 9.82
C ALA A 109 4.82 2.76 11.16
N CYS A 110 4.27 1.59 11.44
CA CYS A 110 4.61 0.85 12.61
C CYS A 110 4.85 -0.61 12.24
N ARG A 111 5.58 -1.28 13.12
CA ARG A 111 5.69 -2.73 13.19
C ARG A 111 5.77 -3.10 14.67
N ARG A 112 5.76 -4.40 14.99
CA ARG A 112 5.84 -4.86 16.38
C ARG A 112 7.05 -4.24 17.10
N GLY A 113 6.79 -3.48 18.16
CA GLY A 113 7.82 -2.84 18.99
C GLY A 113 8.43 -1.55 18.44
N TRP A 114 8.05 -1.09 17.24
CA TRP A 114 8.66 0.08 16.61
C TRP A 114 7.64 0.96 15.89
N LEU A 115 7.74 2.27 16.11
CA LEU A 115 6.94 3.30 15.43
C LEU A 115 7.88 4.27 14.72
N ALA A 116 7.69 4.49 13.43
CA ALA A 116 8.38 5.49 12.65
C ALA A 116 7.42 6.63 12.29
N VAL A 117 7.80 7.86 12.63
CA VAL A 117 7.01 9.08 12.38
C VAL A 117 7.78 9.98 11.44
N ALA A 118 7.19 10.29 10.27
CA ALA A 118 7.75 11.25 9.34
C ALA A 118 7.14 12.64 9.55
N LEU A 119 8.04 13.59 9.78
CA LEU A 119 7.81 15.03 9.72
C LEU A 119 8.26 15.55 8.34
N ARG A 120 8.24 16.88 8.15
CA ARG A 120 8.55 17.48 6.84
C ARG A 120 10.01 17.30 6.43
N ARG A 121 10.96 17.39 7.34
CA ARG A 121 12.41 17.25 7.04
C ARG A 121 13.14 16.27 7.96
N ARG A 122 12.38 15.48 8.72
CA ARG A 122 12.90 14.62 9.77
C ARG A 122 12.05 13.38 9.90
N VAL A 123 12.67 12.27 10.25
CA VAL A 123 11.99 11.04 10.65
C VAL A 123 12.45 10.66 12.04
N VAL A 124 11.51 10.44 12.95
CA VAL A 124 11.77 10.05 14.34
C VAL A 124 11.24 8.65 14.55
N VAL A 125 12.06 7.78 15.12
CA VAL A 125 11.67 6.40 15.46
C VAL A 125 11.59 6.24 16.97
N PHE A 126 10.53 5.57 17.39
CA PHE A 126 10.22 5.24 18.77
C PHE A 126 10.21 3.73 18.96
N GLU A 127 10.67 3.29 20.12
CA GLU A 127 10.54 1.91 20.58
C GLU A 127 9.28 1.80 21.44
N LEU A 128 8.39 0.87 21.07
CA LEU A 128 7.13 0.58 21.73
C LEU A 128 7.33 -0.58 22.70
N LYS A 129 7.54 -0.28 23.98
CA LYS A 129 7.58 -1.24 25.10
C LYS A 129 6.41 -0.93 26.04
N GLU A 130 6.58 -1.15 27.35
CA GLU A 130 5.65 -0.66 28.38
C GLU A 130 5.50 0.87 28.31
N GLN A 131 6.61 1.57 28.06
CA GLN A 131 6.61 3.00 27.77
C GLN A 131 7.17 3.25 26.37
N ILE A 132 6.63 4.25 25.68
CA ILE A 132 7.13 4.70 24.39
C ILE A 132 8.38 5.53 24.61
N THR A 133 9.52 5.07 24.10
CA THR A 133 10.80 5.79 24.21
C THR A 133 11.32 6.18 22.84
N ARG A 134 11.94 7.35 22.75
CA ARG A 134 12.51 7.84 21.51
C ARG A 134 13.84 7.14 21.26
N HIS A 135 13.97 6.43 20.14
CA HIS A 135 15.16 5.68 19.79
C HIS A 135 16.17 6.55 19.02
N ALA A 136 15.74 7.14 17.90
CA ALA A 136 16.61 7.89 17.02
C ALA A 136 15.84 8.89 16.14
N GLU A 137 16.56 9.86 15.59
CA GLU A 137 16.06 10.87 14.64
C GLU A 137 17.04 11.00 13.48
N TRP A 138 16.51 11.11 12.27
CA TRP A 138 17.29 11.32 11.05
C TRP A 138 16.73 12.50 10.27
N ASP A 139 17.64 13.34 9.75
CA ASP A 139 17.27 14.42 8.84
C ASP A 139 17.05 13.89 7.43
N THR A 140 16.00 14.38 6.78
CA THR A 140 15.64 14.05 5.40
C THR A 140 15.61 15.29 4.54
N TRP A 141 15.58 15.11 3.21
CA TRP A 141 15.11 16.13 2.29
C TRP A 141 13.62 16.45 2.55
N ASP A 142 13.08 17.48 1.88
CA ASP A 142 11.67 17.85 1.99
C ASP A 142 10.77 16.65 1.66
N ASN A 143 9.98 16.25 2.65
CA ASN A 143 9.11 15.08 2.66
C ASN A 143 7.65 15.50 2.90
N PRO A 144 7.01 16.20 1.95
CA PRO A 144 5.65 16.72 2.13
C PRO A 144 4.59 15.61 2.26
N ARG A 145 4.86 14.44 1.66
CA ARG A 145 3.97 13.26 1.66
C ARG A 145 4.20 12.31 2.84
N GLY A 146 5.20 12.54 3.68
CA GLY A 146 5.51 11.65 4.80
C GLY A 146 5.97 10.25 4.36
N LEU A 147 6.78 10.18 3.30
CA LEU A 147 7.33 8.94 2.77
C LEU A 147 8.21 8.25 3.82
N LEU A 148 7.93 6.98 4.04
CA LEU A 148 8.66 6.08 4.90
C LEU A 148 8.18 4.65 4.58
N ALA A 149 9.08 3.67 4.64
CA ALA A 149 8.74 2.27 4.46
C ALA A 149 9.50 1.41 5.46
N LEU A 150 8.78 0.51 6.14
CA LEU A 150 9.32 -0.26 7.25
C LEU A 150 9.00 -1.74 7.03
N ALA A 151 10.02 -2.60 7.10
CA ALA A 151 9.86 -4.04 6.94
C ALA A 151 9.30 -4.69 8.21
N SER A 152 8.29 -5.55 8.04
CA SER A 152 7.54 -6.21 9.13
C SER A 152 7.87 -7.70 9.32
N GLY A 153 8.49 -8.34 8.33
CA GLY A 153 8.76 -9.77 8.35
C GLY A 153 9.70 -10.20 9.47
N THR A 154 9.68 -11.49 9.80
CA THR A 154 10.53 -12.07 10.84
C THR A 154 12.00 -11.80 10.54
N TYR A 155 12.75 -11.31 11.53
CA TYR A 155 14.15 -10.89 11.42
C TYR A 155 14.43 -9.71 10.47
N ALA A 156 13.40 -9.09 9.88
CA ALA A 156 13.61 -7.93 9.02
C ALA A 156 14.06 -6.70 9.85
N THR A 157 15.04 -5.98 9.33
CA THR A 157 15.64 -4.82 10.01
C THR A 157 15.40 -3.50 9.27
N LEU A 158 14.94 -3.55 8.02
CA LEU A 158 14.98 -2.41 7.12
C LEU A 158 13.93 -1.34 7.46
N LEU A 159 14.41 -0.11 7.61
CA LEU A 159 13.66 1.14 7.52
C LEU A 159 14.24 1.96 6.37
N ALA A 160 13.42 2.25 5.36
CA ALA A 160 13.78 3.12 4.24
C ALA A 160 13.11 4.48 4.41
N ILE A 161 13.92 5.54 4.39
CA ILE A 161 13.46 6.93 4.46
C ILE A 161 14.06 7.75 3.31
N PRO A 162 13.47 8.89 2.93
CA PRO A 162 14.12 9.82 2.02
C PRO A 162 15.47 10.28 2.58
N GLY A 163 16.51 10.28 1.74
CA GLY A 163 17.83 10.75 2.12
C GLY A 163 17.89 12.28 2.27
N LYS A 164 19.07 12.80 2.65
CA LYS A 164 19.30 14.24 2.81
C LYS A 164 19.32 15.02 1.50
N GLN A 165 19.49 14.34 0.37
CA GLN A 165 19.50 14.92 -0.97
C GLN A 165 18.26 14.49 -1.75
N MET A 166 17.86 15.33 -2.71
CA MET A 166 16.73 15.03 -3.59
C MET A 166 16.94 13.70 -4.32
N GLY A 167 15.91 12.86 -4.33
CA GLY A 167 15.91 11.59 -5.06
C GLY A 167 16.76 10.47 -4.42
N HIS A 168 17.41 10.74 -3.29
CA HIS A 168 18.18 9.75 -2.55
C HIS A 168 17.30 9.06 -1.50
N VAL A 169 17.61 7.80 -1.19
CA VAL A 169 16.99 7.02 -0.12
C VAL A 169 18.06 6.65 0.88
N GLN A 170 17.77 6.80 2.16
CA GLN A 170 18.61 6.33 3.25
C GLN A 170 18.02 5.02 3.81
N LEU A 171 18.88 4.02 3.93
CA LEU A 171 18.56 2.72 4.51
C LEU A 171 19.08 2.67 5.94
N ILE A 172 18.19 2.34 6.86
CA ILE A 172 18.46 2.25 8.29
C ILE A 172 18.10 0.84 8.73
N HIS A 173 18.96 0.25 9.56
CA HIS A 173 18.70 -1.07 10.12
C HIS A 173 18.34 -0.94 11.59
N LEU A 174 17.07 -1.15 11.89
CA LEU A 174 16.55 -1.28 13.24
C LEU A 174 16.79 -2.72 13.76
N PRO A 175 16.69 -2.96 15.07
CA PRO A 175 16.78 -4.31 15.63
C PRO A 175 15.84 -5.30 14.92
N PRO A 176 16.27 -6.57 14.75
CA PRO A 176 15.50 -7.56 14.00
C PRO A 176 14.14 -7.84 14.64
N CYS A 177 13.10 -7.97 13.82
CA CYS A 177 11.79 -8.39 14.30
C CYS A 177 11.86 -9.77 14.94
N VAL A 178 11.57 -9.86 16.23
CA VAL A 178 11.48 -11.14 16.94
C VAL A 178 10.21 -11.85 16.47
N PRO A 179 10.27 -13.13 16.05
CA PRO A 179 9.07 -13.87 15.70
C PRO A 179 8.11 -13.93 16.90
N PRO A 180 6.79 -13.94 16.67
CA PRO A 180 5.84 -14.16 17.76
C PRO A 180 6.19 -15.46 18.49
N THR A 181 6.34 -15.39 19.81
CA THR A 181 6.48 -16.57 20.65
C THR A 181 5.28 -17.48 20.39
N PRO A 182 5.47 -18.72 19.94
CA PRO A 182 4.36 -19.62 19.67
C PRO A 182 3.54 -19.80 20.95
N ILE A 183 2.23 -19.54 20.85
CA ILE A 183 1.28 -19.81 21.93
C ILE A 183 0.99 -21.32 21.87
N GLY A 184 1.77 -22.11 22.59
CA GLY A 184 1.66 -23.56 22.60
C GLY A 184 2.79 -24.22 23.41
N PRO A 185 2.69 -25.54 23.69
CA PRO A 185 3.80 -26.26 24.31
C PRO A 185 5.07 -26.09 23.46
N PRO A 186 6.25 -25.98 24.08
CA PRO A 186 7.50 -25.83 23.34
C PRO A 186 7.60 -26.96 22.33
N SER A 187 7.70 -26.60 21.05
CA SER A 187 7.97 -27.55 19.97
C SER A 187 9.16 -28.43 20.37
N SER A 188 9.01 -29.75 20.29
CA SER A 188 10.07 -30.72 20.57
C SER A 188 11.21 -30.66 19.54
N SER A 189 11.05 -29.88 18.46
CA SER A 189 12.14 -29.57 17.54
C SER A 189 13.06 -28.49 18.13
N PRO A 190 14.39 -28.68 18.07
CA PRO A 190 15.33 -27.67 18.56
C PRO A 190 15.06 -26.33 17.84
N PRO A 191 15.15 -25.18 18.55
CA PRO A 191 14.94 -23.88 17.95
C PRO A 191 15.86 -23.76 16.75
N ARG A 192 15.28 -23.53 15.57
CA ARG A 192 16.04 -23.24 14.34
C ARG A 192 16.97 -22.10 14.70
N LYS A 193 18.30 -22.33 14.67
CA LYS A 193 19.29 -21.32 15.05
C LYS A 193 18.88 -19.99 14.42
N PRO A 194 18.77 -18.90 15.21
CA PRO A 194 18.43 -17.61 14.63
C PRO A 194 19.43 -17.35 13.49
N PRO A 195 18.96 -16.83 12.34
CA PRO A 195 19.89 -16.47 11.27
C PRO A 195 21.00 -15.60 11.86
N PRO A 196 22.25 -15.75 11.38
CA PRO A 196 23.36 -14.98 11.89
C PRO A 196 23.00 -13.49 11.90
N PRO A 197 23.44 -12.72 12.92
CA PRO A 197 23.14 -11.30 13.00
C PRO A 197 23.52 -10.64 11.67
N PRO A 198 22.71 -9.69 11.18
CA PRO A 198 22.94 -9.08 9.88
C PRO A 198 24.39 -8.59 9.81
N THR A 199 25.15 -9.21 8.92
CA THR A 199 26.50 -8.78 8.53
C THR A 199 26.43 -7.29 8.20
N LYS A 200 27.34 -6.49 8.75
CA LYS A 200 27.44 -5.03 8.52
C LYS A 200 26.93 -4.67 7.12
N HIS A 201 25.78 -4.00 7.06
CA HIS A 201 25.19 -3.62 5.78
C HIS A 201 26.09 -2.56 5.15
N PRO A 202 26.67 -2.84 3.96
CA PRO A 202 27.73 -2.01 3.40
C PRO A 202 27.22 -0.66 2.86
N VAL A 203 25.91 -0.50 2.63
CA VAL A 203 25.33 0.67 1.98
C VAL A 203 24.24 1.30 2.84
N ALA A 204 24.44 2.57 3.20
CA ALA A 204 23.48 3.36 3.95
C ALA A 204 22.62 4.28 3.06
N ILE A 205 23.03 4.56 1.82
CA ILE A 205 22.37 5.55 0.94
C ILE A 205 22.32 5.04 -0.50
N ILE A 206 21.16 5.15 -1.13
CA ILE A 206 20.92 4.84 -2.55
C ILE A 206 20.55 6.13 -3.29
N ALA A 207 21.29 6.46 -4.35
CA ALA A 207 20.92 7.52 -5.29
C ALA A 207 19.85 6.99 -6.27
N ALA A 208 18.58 7.00 -5.85
CA ALA A 208 17.53 6.27 -6.54
C ALA A 208 16.99 6.98 -7.78
N HIS A 209 16.81 8.30 -7.71
CA HIS A 209 16.26 9.14 -8.77
C HIS A 209 16.94 10.50 -8.82
N THR A 210 16.85 11.19 -9.95
CA THR A 210 17.36 12.56 -10.09
C THR A 210 16.38 13.62 -9.58
N THR A 211 15.07 13.30 -9.53
CA THR A 211 14.03 14.18 -9.01
C THR A 211 13.48 13.67 -7.67
N ALA A 212 12.67 14.49 -7.00
CA ALA A 212 12.08 14.14 -5.70
C ALA A 212 11.32 12.80 -5.75
N LEU A 213 11.43 12.04 -4.66
CA LEU A 213 10.74 10.76 -4.49
C LEU A 213 9.25 11.00 -4.26
N THR A 214 8.41 10.13 -4.82
CA THR A 214 6.95 10.17 -4.63
C THR A 214 6.43 9.01 -3.80
N THR A 215 7.08 7.85 -3.87
CA THR A 215 6.71 6.65 -3.09
C THR A 215 7.95 5.85 -2.69
N LEU A 216 7.87 5.21 -1.52
CA LEU A 216 8.82 4.22 -1.00
C LEU A 216 8.01 3.02 -0.52
N SER A 217 8.43 1.81 -0.90
CA SER A 217 7.75 0.59 -0.49
C SER A 217 8.76 -0.53 -0.30
N VAL A 218 8.55 -1.36 0.71
CA VAL A 218 9.45 -2.44 1.13
C VAL A 218 8.58 -3.68 1.36
N PRO A 219 8.95 -4.86 0.83
CA PRO A 219 8.23 -6.10 1.13
C PRO A 219 8.48 -6.54 2.57
N PRO A 220 7.65 -7.44 3.12
CA PRO A 220 7.81 -7.91 4.50
C PRO A 220 9.23 -8.40 4.82
N SER A 221 9.93 -9.08 3.91
CA SER A 221 11.30 -9.56 4.17
C SER A 221 12.33 -8.45 4.40
N GLY A 222 12.09 -7.24 3.88
CA GLY A 222 13.06 -6.15 3.88
C GLY A 222 14.25 -6.35 2.93
N ARG A 223 14.21 -7.32 2.00
CA ARG A 223 15.31 -7.56 1.05
C ARG A 223 15.29 -6.61 -0.14
N LEU A 224 14.12 -6.20 -0.59
CA LEU A 224 13.95 -5.30 -1.72
C LEU A 224 13.46 -3.93 -1.28
N LEU A 225 13.62 -2.94 -2.15
CA LEU A 225 13.05 -1.61 -2.00
C LEU A 225 12.51 -1.16 -3.36
N ALA A 226 11.26 -0.71 -3.44
CA ALA A 226 10.72 -0.03 -4.60
C ALA A 226 10.71 1.48 -4.38
N THR A 227 11.07 2.22 -5.43
CA THR A 227 11.14 3.67 -5.42
C THR A 227 10.52 4.24 -6.70
N THR A 228 9.79 5.35 -6.55
CA THR A 228 9.33 6.15 -7.69
C THR A 228 9.63 7.62 -7.46
N SER A 229 9.62 8.39 -8.55
CA SER A 229 9.91 9.82 -8.53
C SER A 229 8.73 10.65 -9.02
N SER A 230 8.83 11.96 -8.82
CA SER A 230 7.87 12.96 -9.31
C SER A 230 7.68 12.99 -10.82
N ARG A 231 8.57 12.34 -11.59
CA ARG A 231 8.34 12.09 -13.03
C ARG A 231 7.37 10.93 -13.27
N GLY A 232 7.35 9.93 -12.39
CA GLY A 232 6.43 8.80 -12.40
C GLY A 232 6.41 7.94 -13.67
N THR A 233 7.46 8.06 -14.51
CA THR A 233 7.63 7.24 -15.72
C THR A 233 8.30 5.91 -15.40
N LEU A 234 9.24 5.93 -14.43
CA LEU A 234 10.06 4.79 -14.05
C LEU A 234 9.80 4.37 -12.61
N VAL A 235 9.79 3.06 -12.41
CA VAL A 235 9.68 2.38 -11.11
C VAL A 235 10.94 1.54 -10.97
N ARG A 236 11.73 1.80 -9.93
CA ARG A 236 13.00 1.09 -9.71
C ARG A 236 12.91 0.21 -8.48
N THR A 237 13.41 -1.01 -8.59
CA THR A 237 13.58 -1.93 -7.47
C THR A 237 15.05 -2.14 -7.17
N TRP A 238 15.39 -2.13 -5.89
CA TRP A 238 16.76 -2.18 -5.38
C TRP A 238 16.91 -3.35 -4.42
N ASP A 239 18.09 -3.95 -4.39
CA ASP A 239 18.50 -4.84 -3.30
C ASP A 239 18.87 -3.96 -2.10
N ALA A 240 18.14 -4.11 -1.00
CA ALA A 240 18.34 -3.31 0.20
C ALA A 240 19.61 -3.70 0.99
N VAL A 241 20.18 -4.89 0.73
CA VAL A 241 21.42 -5.34 1.38
C VAL A 241 22.63 -4.79 0.62
N THR A 242 22.63 -4.90 -0.71
CA THR A 242 23.78 -4.49 -1.53
C THR A 242 23.66 -3.06 -2.06
N GLY A 243 22.48 -2.45 -1.99
CA GLY A 243 22.18 -1.14 -2.58
C GLY A 243 22.19 -1.12 -4.11
N LYS A 244 22.16 -2.29 -4.76
CA LYS A 244 22.25 -2.39 -6.24
C LYS A 244 20.86 -2.32 -6.86
N LEU A 245 20.77 -1.69 -8.03
CA LEU A 245 19.55 -1.72 -8.83
C LEU A 245 19.31 -3.17 -9.31
N VAL A 246 18.14 -3.71 -9.00
CA VAL A 246 17.71 -5.05 -9.40
C VAL A 246 16.95 -4.98 -10.71
N ARG A 247 15.91 -4.14 -10.78
CA ARG A 247 15.12 -3.91 -12.01
C ARG A 247 14.72 -2.44 -12.15
N GLU A 248 14.49 -2.05 -13.40
CA GLU A 248 13.88 -0.79 -13.77
C GLU A 248 12.67 -1.08 -14.68
N PHE A 249 11.50 -0.63 -14.26
CA PHE A 249 10.25 -0.79 -14.97
C PHE A 249 9.74 0.53 -15.51
N ARG A 250 9.17 0.49 -16.71
CA ARG A 250 8.51 1.62 -17.34
C ARG A 250 7.00 1.47 -17.19
N ARG A 251 6.39 2.40 -16.45
CA ARG A 251 4.94 2.46 -16.27
C ARG A 251 4.24 2.98 -17.53
N GLY A 252 4.86 3.96 -18.20
CA GLY A 252 4.33 4.57 -19.40
C GLY A 252 5.27 5.65 -19.94
N THR A 253 4.84 6.32 -21.00
CA THR A 253 5.59 7.43 -21.62
C THR A 253 5.33 8.76 -20.92
N ASP A 254 4.10 8.99 -20.48
CA ASP A 254 3.68 10.26 -19.91
C ASP A 254 4.01 10.37 -18.42
N LYS A 255 4.27 11.59 -17.98
CA LYS A 255 4.36 11.92 -16.56
C LYS A 255 3.05 11.58 -15.86
N ALA A 256 3.15 10.93 -14.70
CA ALA A 256 2.02 10.60 -13.84
C ALA A 256 2.41 10.74 -12.38
N GLU A 257 1.47 11.18 -11.55
CA GLU A 257 1.65 11.16 -10.10
C GLU A 257 1.36 9.76 -9.56
N ILE A 258 2.40 9.10 -9.04
CA ILE A 258 2.26 7.79 -8.43
C ILE A 258 1.70 7.95 -7.01
N PHE A 259 0.57 7.31 -6.73
CA PHE A 259 -0.03 7.32 -5.40
C PHE A 259 0.58 6.26 -4.48
N GLY A 260 0.92 5.09 -5.02
CA GLY A 260 1.56 4.05 -4.24
C GLY A 260 2.13 2.91 -5.07
N VAL A 261 2.88 2.07 -4.36
CA VAL A 261 3.54 0.87 -4.88
C VAL A 261 3.43 -0.21 -3.82
N ALA A 262 3.00 -1.41 -4.19
CA ALA A 262 2.91 -2.53 -3.25
C ALA A 262 3.52 -3.79 -3.84
N PHE A 263 4.41 -4.41 -3.07
CA PHE A 263 4.93 -5.73 -3.35
C PHE A 263 3.89 -6.79 -3.00
N ARG A 264 3.84 -7.83 -3.81
CA ARG A 264 3.20 -9.08 -3.40
C ARG A 264 4.02 -9.68 -2.25
N PRO A 265 3.39 -10.29 -1.22
CA PRO A 265 4.11 -10.81 -0.05
C PRO A 265 5.21 -11.84 -0.37
N ASP A 266 5.10 -12.56 -1.49
CA ASP A 266 6.09 -13.52 -1.99
C ASP A 266 7.19 -12.90 -2.88
N GLU A 267 7.19 -11.57 -3.05
CA GLU A 267 8.13 -10.80 -3.84
C GLU A 267 8.20 -11.18 -5.32
N ARG A 268 7.17 -11.86 -5.85
CA ARG A 268 7.11 -12.21 -7.27
C ARG A 268 6.60 -11.08 -8.14
N GLU A 269 5.74 -10.23 -7.60
CA GLU A 269 5.04 -9.20 -8.36
C GLU A 269 5.04 -7.86 -7.63
N LEU A 270 4.92 -6.79 -8.41
CA LEU A 270 4.85 -5.41 -7.94
C LEU A 270 3.68 -4.72 -8.62
N CYS A 271 2.81 -4.05 -7.86
CA CYS A 271 1.75 -3.21 -8.41
C CYS A 271 2.05 -1.73 -8.18
N VAL A 272 1.61 -0.89 -9.11
CA VAL A 272 1.79 0.56 -9.09
C VAL A 272 0.52 1.22 -9.58
N TRP A 273 0.03 2.22 -8.86
CA TRP A 273 -1.19 2.96 -9.22
C TRP A 273 -0.95 4.47 -9.23
N SER A 274 -1.63 5.17 -10.13
CA SER A 274 -1.38 6.59 -10.40
C SER A 274 -2.67 7.41 -10.61
N ASP A 275 -2.50 8.73 -10.65
CA ASP A 275 -3.48 9.75 -11.08
C ASP A 275 -4.20 9.48 -12.41
N LYS A 276 -3.70 8.57 -13.26
CA LYS A 276 -4.32 8.21 -14.54
C LYS A 276 -5.50 7.24 -14.38
N GLY A 277 -5.80 6.84 -13.14
CA GLY A 277 -6.80 5.82 -12.82
C GLY A 277 -6.40 4.43 -13.31
N THR A 278 -5.11 4.19 -13.50
CA THR A 278 -4.57 2.91 -13.96
C THR A 278 -3.71 2.24 -12.88
N VAL A 279 -3.85 0.92 -12.80
CA VAL A 279 -3.01 0.05 -11.99
C VAL A 279 -2.17 -0.79 -12.93
N HIS A 280 -0.85 -0.74 -12.77
CA HIS A 280 0.13 -1.49 -13.54
C HIS A 280 0.72 -2.59 -12.68
N VAL A 281 0.82 -3.82 -13.20
CA VAL A 281 1.42 -4.96 -12.51
C VAL A 281 2.68 -5.41 -13.27
N PHE A 282 3.76 -5.57 -12.54
CA PHE A 282 5.08 -5.97 -13.04
C PHE A 282 5.50 -7.27 -12.37
N ASN A 283 6.11 -8.18 -13.14
CA ASN A 283 6.73 -9.38 -12.62
C ASN A 283 8.19 -9.09 -12.23
N LEU A 284 8.58 -9.49 -11.02
CA LEU A 284 9.93 -9.36 -10.49
C LEU A 284 10.78 -10.59 -10.82
N VAL A 285 10.17 -11.75 -11.09
CA VAL A 285 10.83 -13.02 -11.42
C VAL A 285 10.71 -13.30 -12.93
N VAL A 286 11.77 -13.81 -13.56
CA VAL A 286 11.79 -14.06 -15.02
C VAL A 286 10.98 -15.31 -15.43
N SER A 287 10.26 -15.95 -14.52
CA SER A 287 9.61 -17.25 -14.79
C SER A 287 8.09 -17.13 -14.96
N GLY A 288 7.58 -17.56 -16.12
CA GLY A 288 6.15 -17.78 -16.39
C GLY A 288 5.45 -16.62 -17.12
N ALA A 289 5.19 -15.50 -16.43
CA ALA A 289 4.55 -14.32 -17.01
C ALA A 289 5.60 -13.23 -17.29
N SER A 290 6.09 -13.13 -18.52
CA SER A 290 7.14 -12.15 -18.83
C SER A 290 6.58 -10.73 -18.91
N ASN A 291 7.34 -9.76 -18.41
CA ASN A 291 7.07 -8.34 -18.63
C ASN A 291 7.09 -8.04 -20.13
N ARG A 292 6.25 -7.10 -20.57
CA ARG A 292 6.27 -6.65 -21.98
C ARG A 292 7.60 -5.93 -22.21
N GLN A 293 8.44 -6.41 -23.12
CA GLN A 293 9.67 -5.73 -23.49
C GLN A 293 9.44 -4.88 -24.74
N SER A 294 10.21 -3.80 -24.91
CA SER A 294 10.19 -3.02 -26.16
C SER A 294 10.57 -3.89 -27.36
N THR A 295 9.94 -3.64 -28.51
CA THR A 295 10.13 -4.38 -29.77
C THR A 295 11.57 -4.46 -30.27
N PHE A 296 12.45 -3.55 -29.84
CA PHE A 296 13.87 -3.52 -30.19
C PHE A 296 14.81 -4.14 -29.15
N SER A 297 14.28 -4.60 -28.01
CA SER A 297 15.05 -5.24 -26.94
C SER A 297 15.84 -6.51 -27.34
N PRO A 298 15.45 -7.33 -28.34
CA PRO A 298 16.30 -8.45 -28.76
C PRO A 298 17.47 -8.04 -29.67
N LEU A 299 17.46 -6.82 -30.20
CA LEU A 299 18.50 -6.30 -31.10
C LEU A 299 19.53 -5.43 -30.37
N THR A 300 19.30 -5.08 -29.10
CA THR A 300 20.21 -4.25 -28.28
C THR A 300 21.58 -4.89 -28.01
N PRO A 301 21.79 -6.22 -27.96
CA PRO A 301 23.15 -6.77 -27.86
C PRO A 301 24.02 -6.52 -29.10
N TYR A 302 23.39 -6.20 -30.25
CA TYR A 302 24.04 -6.11 -31.56
C TYR A 302 24.09 -4.68 -32.13
N LEU A 303 23.45 -3.71 -31.48
CA LEU A 303 23.39 -2.31 -31.90
C LEU A 303 23.59 -1.38 -30.69
N PRO A 304 24.38 -0.29 -30.80
CA PRO A 304 24.53 0.69 -29.72
C PRO A 304 23.27 1.57 -29.63
N LEU A 305 22.17 0.98 -29.17
CA LEU A 305 20.91 1.66 -28.93
C LEU A 305 20.92 2.28 -27.52
N PRO A 306 20.30 3.46 -27.32
CA PRO A 306 20.14 4.03 -26.00
C PRO A 306 19.41 3.08 -25.02
N LYS A 307 19.83 3.05 -23.75
CA LYS A 307 19.31 2.16 -22.70
C LYS A 307 17.79 2.14 -22.54
N TYR A 308 17.08 3.19 -22.97
CA TYR A 308 15.62 3.22 -22.91
C TYR A 308 14.94 2.18 -23.81
N PHE A 309 15.65 1.55 -24.76
CA PHE A 309 15.13 0.46 -25.61
C PHE A 309 15.14 -0.92 -24.94
N GLU A 310 15.66 -1.05 -23.72
CA GLU A 310 15.58 -2.26 -22.87
C GLU A 310 14.43 -2.17 -21.84
N SER A 311 13.46 -1.28 -22.06
CA SER A 311 12.38 -1.01 -21.10
C SER A 311 11.51 -2.24 -20.87
N GLU A 312 11.38 -2.66 -19.60
CA GLU A 312 10.36 -3.62 -19.16
C GLU A 312 9.07 -2.88 -18.78
N TRP A 313 7.97 -3.25 -19.41
CA TRP A 313 6.64 -2.68 -19.20
C TRP A 313 5.75 -3.66 -18.43
N SER A 314 4.67 -3.13 -17.84
CA SER A 314 3.70 -3.94 -17.10
C SER A 314 3.10 -5.04 -17.96
N TYR A 315 3.01 -6.25 -17.42
CA TYR A 315 2.37 -7.37 -18.14
C TYR A 315 0.84 -7.27 -18.08
N ALA A 316 0.30 -6.68 -17.01
CA ALA A 316 -1.13 -6.40 -16.85
C ALA A 316 -1.37 -4.94 -16.47
N GLN A 317 -2.44 -4.37 -17.02
CA GLN A 317 -2.91 -3.01 -16.75
C GLN A 317 -4.41 -3.06 -16.48
N TYR A 318 -4.85 -2.39 -15.42
CA TYR A 318 -6.27 -2.29 -15.05
C TYR A 318 -6.67 -0.82 -15.00
N ARG A 319 -7.90 -0.52 -15.41
CA ARG A 319 -8.49 0.82 -15.26
C ARG A 319 -9.57 0.75 -14.19
N ILE A 320 -9.40 1.51 -13.11
CA ILE A 320 -10.40 1.60 -12.06
C ILE A 320 -11.52 2.53 -12.57
N PRO A 321 -12.80 2.12 -12.50
CA PRO A 321 -13.89 2.96 -12.93
C PRO A 321 -13.99 4.21 -12.05
N VAL A 322 -14.10 5.36 -12.71
CA VAL A 322 -14.30 6.66 -12.06
C VAL A 322 -15.71 6.69 -11.49
N GLN A 323 -15.85 6.83 -10.17
CA GLN A 323 -17.16 7.03 -9.57
C GLN A 323 -17.45 8.52 -9.63
N SER A 324 -17.89 9.00 -10.79
CA SER A 324 -18.26 10.40 -10.96
C SER A 324 -19.22 10.81 -9.85
N SER A 325 -18.75 11.61 -8.90
CA SER A 325 -19.61 12.39 -8.01
C SER A 325 -20.57 13.13 -8.92
N HIS A 326 -21.86 12.82 -8.78
CA HIS A 326 -22.92 13.28 -9.66
C HIS A 326 -22.66 14.72 -10.14
N ILE A 327 -22.66 14.93 -11.47
CA ILE A 327 -22.96 16.24 -12.03
C ILE A 327 -24.41 16.51 -11.62
N SER A 328 -24.61 17.07 -10.43
CA SER A 328 -25.87 17.65 -10.02
C SER A 328 -26.10 18.87 -10.90
N LEU A 329 -26.95 18.72 -11.92
CA LEU A 329 -27.40 19.79 -12.82
C LEU A 329 -28.17 20.93 -12.11
N SER A 330 -28.10 21.03 -10.78
CA SER A 330 -28.89 21.99 -9.98
C SER A 330 -28.10 22.73 -8.90
N GLN A 331 -26.77 22.68 -8.88
CA GLN A 331 -26.00 23.54 -7.95
C GLN A 331 -24.98 24.38 -8.72
N THR A 332 -25.34 25.64 -8.94
CA THR A 332 -24.40 26.76 -9.10
C THR A 332 -23.59 26.90 -7.80
N SER A 333 -22.66 25.99 -7.55
CA SER A 333 -21.68 26.15 -6.49
C SER A 333 -20.65 27.19 -6.94
N ILE A 334 -20.64 28.32 -6.23
CA ILE A 334 -19.62 29.35 -6.31
C ILE A 334 -18.28 28.67 -5.99
N ARG A 335 -17.45 28.49 -7.03
CA ARG A 335 -16.11 27.90 -6.92
C ARG A 335 -15.24 28.81 -6.03
N SER A 336 -14.82 28.31 -4.87
CA SER A 336 -13.66 28.85 -4.17
C SER A 336 -12.38 28.39 -4.90
N PRO A 337 -11.39 29.26 -5.13
CA PRO A 337 -10.20 28.94 -5.93
C PRO A 337 -9.14 28.11 -5.17
N THR A 338 -9.43 27.64 -3.95
CA THR A 338 -8.46 26.96 -3.06
C THR A 338 -8.80 25.52 -2.70
N ALA A 339 -9.91 24.97 -3.19
CA ALA A 339 -10.16 23.53 -3.08
C ALA A 339 -9.36 22.82 -4.18
N GLU A 340 -8.21 22.24 -3.80
CA GLU A 340 -7.51 21.26 -4.62
C GLU A 340 -8.55 20.27 -5.15
N VAL A 341 -8.60 20.07 -6.47
CA VAL A 341 -9.48 19.08 -7.10
C VAL A 341 -9.27 17.77 -6.34
N ASP A 342 -10.30 17.27 -5.66
CA ASP A 342 -10.30 15.95 -5.02
C ASP A 342 -10.18 14.90 -6.14
N GLU A 343 -8.98 14.75 -6.68
CA GLU A 343 -8.63 13.70 -7.63
C GLU A 343 -8.94 12.37 -6.95
N GLU A 344 -9.82 11.57 -7.55
CA GLU A 344 -10.29 10.31 -6.98
C GLU A 344 -9.11 9.39 -6.65
N ARG A 345 -8.73 9.36 -5.37
CA ARG A 345 -7.63 8.54 -4.87
C ARG A 345 -8.08 7.10 -4.71
N CYS A 346 -7.15 6.18 -4.95
CA CYS A 346 -7.32 4.78 -4.60
C CYS A 346 -6.07 4.25 -3.90
N VAL A 347 -6.25 3.19 -3.13
CA VAL A 347 -5.18 2.43 -2.51
C VAL A 347 -5.32 0.98 -2.94
N VAL A 348 -4.22 0.38 -3.36
CA VAL A 348 -4.19 -0.98 -3.90
C VAL A 348 -3.36 -1.86 -2.97
N GLY A 349 -3.82 -3.08 -2.72
CA GLY A 349 -3.17 -4.05 -1.84
C GLY A 349 -3.26 -5.47 -2.39
N TRP A 350 -2.32 -6.32 -1.96
CA TRP A 350 -2.28 -7.73 -2.30
C TRP A 350 -2.90 -8.55 -1.18
N ILE A 351 -3.96 -9.30 -1.45
CA ILE A 351 -4.63 -10.16 -0.48
C ILE A 351 -4.32 -11.63 -0.79
N GLU A 352 -4.34 -12.48 0.23
CA GLU A 352 -4.30 -13.92 0.07
C GLU A 352 -5.74 -14.43 -0.10
N ALA A 353 -6.03 -15.12 -1.20
CA ALA A 353 -7.34 -15.73 -1.39
C ALA A 353 -7.47 -16.96 -0.47
N PRO A 354 -8.66 -17.23 0.08
CA PRO A 354 -8.90 -18.45 0.86
C PRO A 354 -8.66 -19.68 -0.02
N ASP A 355 -7.99 -20.69 0.56
CA ASP A 355 -7.69 -21.97 -0.10
C ASP A 355 -8.98 -22.68 -0.52
N ASP A 356 -9.29 -22.69 -1.81
CA ASP A 356 -10.31 -23.58 -2.41
C ASP A 356 -9.74 -25.02 -2.59
N GLY A 357 -8.95 -25.50 -1.63
CA GLY A 357 -8.43 -26.87 -1.60
C GLY A 357 -7.24 -27.19 -2.52
N ASN A 358 -6.65 -26.19 -3.20
CA ASN A 358 -5.40 -26.36 -3.95
C ASN A 358 -4.25 -25.66 -3.23
N ALA A 359 -3.18 -26.40 -2.91
CA ALA A 359 -2.10 -26.08 -1.95
C ALA A 359 -1.15 -24.92 -2.34
N SER A 360 -1.64 -23.87 -3.00
CA SER A 360 -0.92 -22.62 -3.19
C SER A 360 -1.90 -21.46 -3.15
N GLY A 361 -1.96 -20.75 -2.01
CA GLY A 361 -2.75 -19.53 -1.88
C GLY A 361 -2.48 -18.58 -3.04
N GLU A 362 -3.47 -18.42 -3.93
CA GLU A 362 -3.37 -17.47 -5.02
C GLU A 362 -3.49 -16.06 -4.43
N HIS A 363 -2.44 -15.25 -4.55
CA HIS A 363 -2.54 -13.84 -4.22
C HIS A 363 -3.38 -13.11 -5.26
N GLN A 364 -4.22 -12.19 -4.78
CA GLN A 364 -5.10 -11.40 -5.60
C GLN A 364 -4.92 -9.92 -5.30
N LEU A 365 -5.25 -9.10 -6.28
CA LEU A 365 -5.07 -7.68 -6.19
C LEU A 365 -6.42 -7.02 -5.89
N VAL A 366 -6.45 -6.12 -4.93
CA VAL A 366 -7.65 -5.36 -4.55
C VAL A 366 -7.35 -3.87 -4.62
N ALA A 367 -8.30 -3.10 -5.14
CA ALA A 367 -8.29 -1.65 -5.10
C ALA A 367 -9.47 -1.11 -4.27
N LEU A 368 -9.17 -0.20 -3.35
CA LEU A 368 -10.13 0.55 -2.56
C LEU A 368 -10.12 2.02 -3.03
N THR A 369 -11.26 2.54 -3.47
CA THR A 369 -11.41 3.95 -3.85
C THR A 369 -11.88 4.78 -2.66
N TYR A 370 -11.50 6.06 -2.65
CA TYR A 370 -11.87 6.97 -1.55
C TYR A 370 -13.35 7.37 -1.59
N ALA A 371 -14.06 6.99 -2.65
CA ALA A 371 -15.52 7.03 -2.74
C ALA A 371 -16.20 5.80 -2.08
N GLY A 372 -15.43 4.86 -1.53
CA GLY A 372 -15.93 3.67 -0.85
C GLY A 372 -16.09 2.42 -1.73
N GLY A 373 -15.57 2.43 -2.96
CA GLY A 373 -15.62 1.28 -3.86
C GLY A 373 -14.53 0.24 -3.57
N TRP A 374 -14.92 -1.03 -3.46
CA TRP A 374 -14.00 -2.17 -3.30
C TRP A 374 -13.99 -3.02 -4.58
N TYR A 375 -12.81 -3.12 -5.22
CA TYR A 375 -12.63 -3.80 -6.50
C TYR A 375 -11.63 -4.94 -6.38
N ARG A 376 -12.04 -6.15 -6.76
CA ARG A 376 -11.15 -7.31 -6.87
C ARG A 376 -10.68 -7.43 -8.32
N LEU A 377 -9.36 -7.42 -8.51
CA LEU A 377 -8.71 -7.50 -9.82
C LEU A 377 -8.18 -8.92 -10.02
N SER A 378 -8.61 -9.56 -11.10
CA SER A 378 -8.12 -10.89 -11.47
C SER A 378 -6.81 -10.77 -12.24
N LEU A 379 -5.79 -11.51 -11.81
CA LEU A 379 -4.51 -11.58 -12.51
C LEU A 379 -4.62 -12.57 -13.67
N PRO A 380 -4.03 -12.29 -14.84
CA PRO A 380 -3.96 -13.27 -15.90
C PRO A 380 -3.11 -14.46 -15.43
N ARG A 381 -3.69 -15.66 -15.42
CA ARG A 381 -2.96 -16.89 -15.08
C ARG A 381 -1.85 -17.11 -16.10
N SER A 382 -0.65 -17.44 -15.64
CA SER A 382 0.47 -17.82 -16.50
C SER A 382 0.03 -18.98 -17.41
N ALA A 383 0.17 -18.81 -18.72
CA ALA A 383 -0.22 -19.78 -19.73
C ALA A 383 0.56 -21.09 -19.60
N LEU A 384 0.09 -22.02 -18.77
CA LEU A 384 0.49 -23.43 -18.76
C LEU A 384 -0.68 -24.38 -18.43
N VAL A 385 -1.91 -23.94 -18.71
CA VAL A 385 -3.08 -24.82 -18.74
C VAL A 385 -3.82 -24.55 -20.04
N GLU A 386 -3.34 -25.16 -21.14
CA GLU A 386 -4.20 -25.44 -22.29
C GLU A 386 -5.28 -26.41 -21.81
N ILE A 387 -6.42 -25.89 -21.35
CA ILE A 387 -7.66 -26.62 -21.44
C ILE A 387 -8.29 -26.17 -22.75
N GLU A 388 -8.31 -27.11 -23.70
CA GLU A 388 -9.06 -27.03 -24.94
C GLU A 388 -10.54 -26.79 -24.61
N ILE A 389 -10.99 -25.54 -24.63
CA ILE A 389 -12.42 -25.21 -24.59
C ILE A 389 -12.85 -24.84 -26.01
N LYS A 390 -13.27 -25.86 -26.75
CA LYS A 390 -14.15 -25.70 -27.90
C LYS A 390 -15.45 -25.02 -27.43
N GLY A 391 -15.77 -23.89 -28.04
CA GLY A 391 -17.07 -23.22 -27.88
C GLY A 391 -17.01 -22.01 -26.97
N GLY A 392 -17.13 -20.83 -27.57
CA GLY A 392 -17.13 -19.55 -26.87
C GLY A 392 -18.25 -19.44 -25.85
N ARG A 393 -17.87 -19.27 -24.58
CA ARG A 393 -18.60 -18.55 -23.53
C ARG A 393 -17.56 -17.98 -22.56
N ILE A 394 -17.41 -16.66 -22.55
CA ILE A 394 -16.54 -15.94 -21.62
C ILE A 394 -17.21 -16.00 -20.25
N GLY A 395 -16.65 -16.79 -19.34
CA GLY A 395 -17.15 -16.95 -17.98
C GLY A 395 -16.91 -15.68 -17.17
N CYS A 396 -17.99 -14.95 -16.89
CA CYS A 396 -18.07 -14.09 -15.71
C CYS A 396 -18.14 -15.00 -14.49
N TRP A 397 -17.09 -15.05 -13.68
CA TRP A 397 -17.18 -15.63 -12.36
C TRP A 397 -17.77 -14.57 -11.42
N LEU A 398 -19.09 -14.65 -11.20
CA LEU A 398 -19.73 -14.10 -10.02
C LEU A 398 -19.20 -14.91 -8.82
N VAL A 399 -18.47 -14.29 -7.90
CA VAL A 399 -18.15 -14.96 -6.63
C VAL A 399 -19.26 -14.62 -5.64
N ASP A 400 -20.00 -15.67 -5.27
CA ASP A 400 -21.04 -15.67 -4.26
C ASP A 400 -20.55 -15.07 -2.93
N ILE A 401 -21.38 -14.19 -2.38
CA ILE A 401 -21.20 -13.60 -1.05
C ILE A 401 -21.59 -14.65 0.00
N CYS A 402 -20.69 -14.86 0.97
CA CYS A 402 -20.92 -15.66 2.16
C CYS A 402 -22.22 -15.22 2.90
N PRO A 403 -23.12 -16.11 3.34
CA PRO A 403 -24.52 -15.78 3.65
C PRO A 403 -24.77 -15.01 4.97
N GLN A 404 -23.74 -14.49 5.64
CA GLN A 404 -23.84 -13.96 7.00
C GLN A 404 -23.74 -12.43 7.10
N VAL A 405 -23.63 -11.72 5.97
CA VAL A 405 -23.74 -10.25 5.93
C VAL A 405 -25.21 -9.88 5.83
N SER A 406 -25.70 -9.10 6.80
CA SER A 406 -27.09 -8.61 6.86
C SER A 406 -27.48 -7.95 5.54
N ALA A 407 -28.75 -8.07 5.17
CA ALA A 407 -29.26 -7.65 3.86
C ALA A 407 -29.12 -6.14 3.58
N GLU A 408 -28.74 -5.33 4.58
CA GLU A 408 -28.52 -3.89 4.46
C GLU A 408 -27.10 -3.50 4.03
N ASP A 409 -26.12 -4.43 4.04
CA ASP A 409 -24.71 -4.17 3.70
C ASP A 409 -24.28 -4.82 2.35
N ARG A 410 -25.23 -5.22 1.51
CA ARG A 410 -24.96 -5.86 0.21
C ARG A 410 -25.01 -4.81 -0.91
N GLU A 411 -23.86 -4.48 -1.49
CA GLU A 411 -23.65 -4.14 -2.91
C GLU A 411 -22.36 -3.33 -3.12
N TRP A 412 -21.16 -3.93 -3.19
CA TRP A 412 -19.98 -3.31 -3.83
C TRP A 412 -18.97 -4.37 -4.28
N LEU A 413 -19.28 -5.11 -5.35
CA LEU A 413 -18.35 -6.04 -6.01
C LEU A 413 -18.44 -5.78 -7.52
N LEU A 414 -17.44 -5.06 -8.05
CA LEU A 414 -17.22 -4.98 -9.49
C LEU A 414 -15.84 -5.59 -9.77
N CYS A 415 -15.82 -6.70 -10.51
CA CYS A 415 -14.59 -7.26 -11.07
C CYS A 415 -14.17 -6.38 -12.25
N ALA A 416 -13.02 -5.71 -12.16
CA ALA A 416 -12.45 -5.00 -13.32
C ALA A 416 -11.53 -5.95 -14.10
N GLN A 417 -11.74 -6.03 -15.42
CA GLN A 417 -10.93 -6.84 -16.32
C GLN A 417 -9.68 -6.06 -16.78
N PRO A 418 -8.58 -6.76 -17.14
CA PRO A 418 -7.40 -6.12 -17.69
C PRO A 418 -7.73 -5.41 -19.02
N VAL A 419 -7.08 -4.27 -19.26
CA VAL A 419 -7.23 -3.41 -20.45
C VAL A 419 -6.30 -3.83 -21.57
#